data_AF-A0A922XCQ3-F1
#
_entry.id   AF-A0A922XCQ3-F1
#
_cell.length_a   1.000
_cell.length_b   1.000
_cell.length_c   1.000
_cell.angle_alpha   90.00
_cell.angle_beta   90.00
_cell.angle_gamma   90.00
#
_symmetry.space_group_name_H-M   'P 1'
#
loop_
_entity.id
_entity.type
_entity.pdbx_description
1 polymer ?
#
loop_
_entity_poly.entity_id
_entity_poly.type
_entity_poly.pdbx_seq_one_letter_code
_entity_poly.pdbx_strand_id
1 'polypeptide(L)'
;MKFRLGTIAYVFALLAAGMATFGAAGGALSAAWVAGVWMMLHAKPARAVGILATSLLACVVGLTLVSAMGDARMARSRQRCAHNLKCICLALHNYESANGAFPPPYVADADGKPIHSWRVLILPYAEEKALYNKYRFDEPWDGPNNLKLWDQMPSFYACPGCEQCRRLKAKPFGETPRYASSYVAVVGEETAWPAGRQRKWSDLLPAGPSETLQVMEYSGMTTPWTAPVDLTYAEALAELTAAGAKGHINVTENFFTTTFSQRARLAGFGDGRSAYLPGGLSKAAARGILTIAGGDEVDDDAGEWTGAEAKSRIVTVVHYDRVYALLAFVGVALWPGVRMWRRA
;
A
#
# COMPACT_ATOMS: atom_id res chain seq x y z
N MET A 1 48.33 -13.58 24.86
CA MET A 1 47.75 -12.34 24.27
C MET A 1 47.30 -11.42 25.40
N LYS A 2 47.82 -10.20 25.50
CA LYS A 2 47.31 -9.20 26.45
C LYS A 2 46.42 -8.21 25.71
N PHE A 3 45.11 -8.43 25.73
CA PHE A 3 44.17 -7.43 25.22
C PHE A 3 44.10 -6.28 26.22
N ARG A 4 44.31 -5.05 25.74
CA ARG A 4 44.06 -3.86 26.56
C ARG A 4 42.56 -3.71 26.75
N LEU A 5 42.13 -3.44 27.98
CA LEU A 5 40.71 -3.27 28.33
C LEU A 5 39.99 -2.27 27.41
N GLY A 6 40.68 -1.19 27.02
CA GLY A 6 40.15 -0.20 26.08
C GLY A 6 39.89 -0.74 24.67
N THR A 7 40.64 -1.74 24.19
CA THR A 7 40.40 -2.38 22.89
C THR A 7 39.18 -3.28 22.93
N ILE A 8 38.97 -3.99 24.04
CA ILE A 8 37.76 -4.81 24.25
C ILE A 8 36.53 -3.90 24.31
N ALA A 9 36.57 -2.86 25.15
CA ALA A 9 35.48 -1.88 25.28
C ALA A 9 35.14 -1.22 23.93
N TYR A 10 36.15 -0.92 23.12
CA TYR A 10 35.98 -0.39 21.78
C TYR A 10 35.23 -1.34 20.83
N VAL A 11 35.63 -2.62 20.79
CA VAL A 11 34.99 -3.63 19.93
C VAL A 11 33.54 -3.84 20.33
N PHE A 12 33.25 -3.92 21.63
CA PHE A 12 31.88 -4.02 22.12
C PHE A 12 31.05 -2.77 21.79
N ALA A 13 31.62 -1.57 21.94
CA ALA A 13 30.94 -0.32 21.57
C ALA A 13 30.63 -0.26 20.07
N LEU A 14 31.55 -0.71 19.21
CA LEU A 14 31.35 -0.72 17.77
C LEU A 14 30.34 -1.77 17.29
N LEU A 15 30.35 -2.96 17.92
CA LEU A 15 29.34 -3.99 17.66
C LEU A 15 27.95 -3.53 18.11
N ALA A 16 27.85 -2.96 19.32
CA ALA A 16 26.60 -2.41 19.84
C ALA A 16 26.08 -1.25 18.96
N ALA A 17 26.96 -0.32 18.57
CA ALA A 17 26.60 0.77 17.66
C ALA A 17 26.19 0.26 16.27
N GLY A 18 26.89 -0.75 15.72
CA GLY A 18 26.51 -1.37 14.44
C GLY A 18 25.14 -2.06 14.50
N MET A 19 24.88 -2.79 15.58
CA MET A 19 23.58 -3.43 15.80
C MET A 19 22.45 -2.42 16.00
N ALA A 20 22.70 -1.34 16.73
CA ALA A 20 21.73 -0.26 16.93
C ALA A 20 21.40 0.46 15.61
N THR A 21 22.39 0.63 14.73
CA THR A 21 22.25 1.39 13.48
C THR A 21 21.67 0.55 12.34
N PHE A 22 22.09 -0.70 12.17
CA PHE A 22 21.66 -1.53 11.02
C PHE A 22 21.11 -2.91 11.40
N GLY A 23 20.69 -3.09 12.65
CA GLY A 23 20.15 -4.36 13.14
C GLY A 23 21.18 -5.50 13.10
N ALA A 24 20.72 -6.74 12.96
CA ALA A 24 21.60 -7.92 12.96
C ALA A 24 22.67 -7.86 11.84
N ALA A 25 22.31 -7.34 10.66
CA ALA A 25 23.25 -7.15 9.55
C ALA A 25 24.35 -6.13 9.91
N GLY A 26 24.01 -5.07 10.66
CA GLY A 26 24.97 -4.10 11.16
C GLY A 26 25.96 -4.67 12.16
N GLY A 27 25.49 -5.53 13.07
CA GLY A 27 26.38 -6.27 13.97
C GLY A 27 27.38 -7.13 13.21
N ALA A 28 26.94 -7.83 12.17
CA ALA A 28 27.80 -8.65 11.32
C ALA A 28 28.83 -7.82 10.53
N LEU A 29 28.43 -6.68 9.97
CA LEU A 29 29.32 -5.75 9.28
C LEU A 29 30.36 -5.12 10.24
N SER A 30 29.95 -4.74 11.44
CA SER A 30 30.88 -4.27 12.48
C SER A 30 31.88 -5.35 12.89
N ALA A 31 31.43 -6.61 13.04
CA ALA A 31 32.31 -7.73 13.36
C ALA A 31 33.34 -7.98 12.23
N ALA A 32 32.90 -7.95 10.97
CA ALA A 32 33.77 -8.08 9.81
C ALA A 32 34.79 -6.92 9.73
N TRP A 33 34.37 -5.69 10.06
CA TRP A 33 35.25 -4.53 10.11
C TRP A 33 36.31 -4.67 11.22
N VAL A 34 35.93 -5.08 12.44
CA VAL A 34 36.87 -5.34 13.55
C VAL A 34 37.87 -6.42 13.16
N ALA A 35 37.41 -7.52 12.56
CA ALA A 35 38.27 -8.60 12.11
C ALA A 35 39.23 -8.13 11.01
N GLY A 36 38.75 -7.35 10.04
CA GLY A 36 39.56 -6.76 8.98
C GLY A 36 40.63 -5.82 9.51
N VAL A 37 40.28 -4.89 10.39
CA VAL A 37 41.24 -3.95 11.03
C VAL A 37 42.25 -4.69 11.90
N TRP A 38 41.82 -5.72 12.65
CA TRP A 38 42.73 -6.56 13.42
C TRP A 38 43.74 -7.29 12.53
N MET A 39 43.28 -7.86 11.40
CA MET A 39 44.17 -8.45 10.40
C MET A 39 45.11 -7.40 9.78
N MET A 40 44.65 -6.18 9.52
CA MET A 40 45.49 -5.08 9.00
C MET A 40 46.62 -4.70 9.97
N LEU A 41 46.32 -4.58 11.27
CA LEU A 41 47.32 -4.25 12.29
C LEU A 41 48.39 -5.34 12.47
N HIS A 42 48.15 -6.54 11.94
CA HIS A 42 49.05 -7.68 12.03
C HIS A 42 49.54 -8.18 10.66
N ALA A 43 49.18 -7.50 9.57
CA ALA A 43 49.67 -7.76 8.22
C ALA A 43 50.74 -6.75 7.79
N LYS A 44 51.64 -7.14 6.87
CA LYS A 44 52.69 -6.25 6.32
C LYS A 44 52.07 -4.99 5.68
N PRO A 45 52.69 -3.80 5.78
CA PRO A 45 52.07 -2.49 5.53
C PRO A 45 51.48 -2.31 4.12
N ALA A 46 52.02 -2.99 3.10
CA ALA A 46 51.53 -2.91 1.72
C ALA A 46 50.13 -3.55 1.50
N ARG A 47 49.65 -4.43 2.41
CA ARG A 47 48.33 -5.08 2.31
C ARG A 47 47.22 -4.33 3.04
N ALA A 48 47.55 -3.42 3.95
CA ALA A 48 46.58 -2.70 4.79
C ALA A 48 45.78 -1.64 4.02
N VAL A 49 46.40 -0.99 3.02
CA VAL A 49 45.75 0.05 2.20
C VAL A 49 44.66 -0.52 1.30
N GLY A 50 44.91 -1.69 0.68
CA GLY A 50 43.94 -2.36 -0.19
C GLY A 50 42.66 -2.78 0.53
N ILE A 51 42.78 -3.27 1.77
CA ILE A 51 41.63 -3.74 2.56
C ILE A 51 40.79 -2.56 3.08
N LEU A 52 41.41 -1.41 3.40
CA LEU A 52 40.71 -0.18 3.77
C LEU A 52 39.84 0.34 2.62
N ALA A 53 40.38 0.39 1.40
CA ALA A 53 39.65 0.82 0.22
C ALA A 53 38.46 -0.10 -0.10
N THR A 54 38.64 -1.43 -0.03
CA THR A 54 37.54 -2.38 -0.30
C THR A 54 36.48 -2.38 0.79
N SER A 55 36.84 -2.12 2.05
CA SER A 55 35.88 -2.06 3.16
C SER A 55 35.05 -0.77 3.14
N LEU A 56 35.69 0.37 2.82
CA LEU A 56 34.99 1.64 2.61
C LEU A 56 34.04 1.53 1.40
N LEU A 57 34.50 0.92 0.31
CA LEU A 57 33.67 0.65 -0.86
C LEU A 57 32.49 -0.28 -0.52
N ALA A 58 32.69 -1.33 0.28
CA ALA A 58 31.61 -2.22 0.71
C ALA A 58 30.55 -1.50 1.59
N CYS A 59 30.98 -0.59 2.49
CA CYS A 59 30.06 0.25 3.25
C CYS A 59 29.27 1.21 2.35
N VAL A 60 29.95 1.89 1.41
CA VAL A 60 29.29 2.79 0.46
C VAL A 60 28.31 2.04 -0.43
N VAL A 61 28.72 0.88 -0.98
CA VAL A 61 27.87 0.02 -1.80
C VAL A 61 26.67 -0.51 -1.00
N GLY A 62 26.87 -0.95 0.24
CA GLY A 62 25.80 -1.37 1.14
C GLY A 62 24.78 -0.27 1.43
N LEU A 63 25.23 0.96 1.66
CA LEU A 63 24.36 2.13 1.82
C LEU A 63 23.59 2.47 0.54
N THR A 64 24.21 2.33 -0.64
CA THR A 64 23.53 2.61 -1.92
C THR A 64 22.51 1.54 -2.32
N LEU A 65 22.77 0.26 -2.03
CA LEU A 65 21.89 -0.84 -2.44
C LEU A 65 20.60 -0.92 -1.60
N VAL A 66 20.63 -0.47 -0.33
CA VAL A 66 19.44 -0.45 0.53
C VAL A 66 18.39 0.56 0.03
N SER A 67 18.81 1.68 -0.56
CA SER A 67 17.90 2.69 -1.12
C SER A 67 17.21 2.21 -2.42
N ALA A 68 17.86 1.36 -3.22
CA ALA A 68 17.29 0.86 -4.47
C ALA A 68 16.11 -0.12 -4.27
N MET A 69 15.98 -0.73 -3.09
CA MET A 69 14.88 -1.66 -2.78
C MET A 69 13.52 -0.96 -2.57
N GLY A 70 13.51 0.35 -2.33
CA GLY A 70 12.30 1.14 -2.08
C GLY A 70 11.35 1.17 -3.28
N ASP A 71 11.89 1.44 -4.47
CA ASP A 71 11.10 1.59 -5.70
C ASP A 71 10.43 0.28 -6.15
N ALA A 72 11.13 -0.84 -5.98
CA ALA A 72 10.60 -2.17 -6.28
C ALA A 72 9.42 -2.56 -5.37
N ARG A 73 9.45 -2.18 -4.08
CA ARG A 73 8.35 -2.45 -3.14
C ARG A 73 7.11 -1.61 -3.47
N MET A 74 7.28 -0.37 -3.92
CA MET A 74 6.17 0.47 -4.38
C MET A 74 5.51 -0.06 -5.65
N ALA A 75 6.31 -0.44 -6.64
CA ALA A 75 5.79 -1.07 -7.86
C ALA A 75 4.97 -2.32 -7.50
N ARG A 76 5.48 -3.16 -6.59
CA ARG A 76 4.77 -4.35 -6.10
C ARG A 76 3.48 -4.01 -5.35
N SER A 77 3.47 -2.99 -4.48
CA SER A 77 2.26 -2.56 -3.77
C SER A 77 1.18 -2.10 -4.73
N ARG A 78 1.54 -1.24 -5.71
CA ARG A 78 0.64 -0.77 -6.77
C ARG A 78 0.09 -1.91 -7.62
N GLN A 79 0.97 -2.82 -8.05
CA GLN A 79 0.59 -4.03 -8.79
C GLN A 79 -0.35 -4.91 -7.97
N ARG A 80 -0.11 -5.03 -6.66
CA ARG A 80 -0.99 -5.80 -5.77
C ARG A 80 -2.35 -5.16 -5.60
N CYS A 81 -2.45 -3.83 -5.43
CA CYS A 81 -3.75 -3.17 -5.36
C CYS A 81 -4.52 -3.29 -6.70
N ALA A 82 -3.84 -3.20 -7.84
CA ALA A 82 -4.43 -3.46 -9.16
C ALA A 82 -4.89 -4.91 -9.31
N HIS A 83 -4.06 -5.87 -8.89
CA HIS A 83 -4.38 -7.29 -8.92
C HIS A 83 -5.59 -7.62 -8.03
N ASN A 84 -5.63 -7.10 -6.80
CA ASN A 84 -6.75 -7.27 -5.88
C ASN A 84 -8.07 -6.78 -6.50
N LEU A 85 -8.06 -5.61 -7.16
CA LEU A 85 -9.24 -5.10 -7.84
C LEU A 85 -9.66 -5.97 -9.02
N LYS A 86 -8.71 -6.49 -9.81
CA LYS A 86 -8.98 -7.48 -10.85
C LYS A 86 -9.57 -8.77 -10.28
N CYS A 87 -9.10 -9.25 -9.13
CA CYS A 87 -9.70 -10.40 -8.44
C CYS A 87 -11.15 -10.12 -8.03
N ILE A 88 -11.44 -8.91 -7.52
CA ILE A 88 -12.81 -8.50 -7.20
C ILE A 88 -13.68 -8.49 -8.45
N CYS A 89 -13.25 -7.84 -9.53
CA CYS A 89 -14.00 -7.82 -10.78
C CYS A 89 -14.23 -9.23 -11.34
N LEU A 90 -13.20 -10.09 -11.33
CA LEU A 90 -13.34 -11.48 -11.76
C LEU A 90 -14.36 -12.24 -10.91
N ALA A 91 -14.36 -12.05 -9.59
CA ALA A 91 -15.36 -12.64 -8.71
C ALA A 91 -16.77 -12.12 -8.99
N LEU A 92 -16.92 -10.84 -9.36
CA LEU A 92 -18.18 -10.24 -9.80
C LEU A 92 -18.69 -10.86 -11.11
N HIS A 93 -17.81 -11.10 -12.08
CA HIS A 93 -18.16 -11.82 -13.31
C HIS A 93 -18.54 -13.27 -13.06
N ASN A 94 -17.81 -13.97 -12.20
CA ASN A 94 -18.12 -15.34 -11.82
C ASN A 94 -19.49 -15.42 -11.11
N TYR A 95 -19.80 -14.45 -10.25
CA TYR A 95 -21.12 -14.31 -9.66
C TYR A 95 -22.18 -14.06 -10.74
N GLU A 96 -21.95 -13.12 -11.65
CA GLU A 96 -22.90 -12.79 -12.73
C GLU A 96 -23.18 -14.00 -13.63
N SER A 97 -22.14 -14.74 -14.02
CA SER A 97 -22.26 -15.94 -14.84
C SER A 97 -23.08 -17.04 -14.14
N ALA A 98 -22.95 -17.18 -12.82
CA ALA A 98 -23.68 -18.20 -12.05
C ALA A 98 -25.11 -17.79 -11.68
N ASN A 99 -25.39 -16.49 -11.52
CA ASN A 99 -26.66 -15.97 -10.99
C ASN A 99 -27.49 -15.20 -12.04
N GLY A 100 -26.94 -14.96 -13.24
CA GLY A 100 -27.57 -14.22 -14.34
C GLY A 100 -27.63 -12.70 -14.15
N ALA A 101 -27.02 -12.19 -13.08
CA ALA A 101 -26.89 -10.77 -12.76
C ALA A 101 -25.77 -10.55 -11.74
N PHE A 102 -25.16 -9.37 -11.74
CA PHE A 102 -24.24 -8.92 -10.71
C PHE A 102 -24.93 -8.91 -9.32
N PRO A 103 -24.17 -9.03 -8.23
CA PRO A 103 -24.75 -8.95 -6.90
C PRO A 103 -25.41 -7.57 -6.69
N PRO A 104 -26.51 -7.49 -5.93
CA PRO A 104 -27.03 -6.20 -5.50
C PRO A 104 -26.02 -5.53 -4.55
N PRO A 105 -26.03 -4.20 -4.38
CA PRO A 105 -25.12 -3.53 -3.44
C PRO A 105 -25.28 -4.05 -2.01
N TYR A 106 -26.50 -4.45 -1.65
CA TYR A 106 -26.81 -5.09 -0.39
C TYR A 106 -28.00 -6.03 -0.51
N VAL A 107 -28.13 -6.96 0.44
CA VAL A 107 -29.37 -7.70 0.72
C VAL A 107 -30.04 -7.04 1.92
N ALA A 108 -31.33 -6.73 1.77
CA ALA A 108 -32.14 -6.17 2.84
C ALA A 108 -32.94 -7.24 3.58
N ASP A 109 -33.32 -6.96 4.82
CA ASP A 109 -34.31 -7.73 5.56
C ASP A 109 -35.75 -7.43 5.10
N ALA A 110 -36.73 -8.02 5.77
CA ALA A 110 -38.15 -7.84 5.46
C ALA A 110 -38.63 -6.37 5.62
N ASP A 111 -37.94 -5.58 6.46
CA ASP A 111 -38.24 -4.17 6.71
C ASP A 111 -37.48 -3.24 5.74
N GLY A 112 -36.73 -3.80 4.79
CA GLY A 112 -35.94 -3.06 3.81
C GLY A 112 -34.62 -2.53 4.35
N LYS A 113 -34.20 -2.92 5.57
CA LYS A 113 -32.92 -2.51 6.14
C LYS A 113 -31.78 -3.31 5.51
N PRO A 114 -30.72 -2.66 5.00
CA PRO A 114 -29.54 -3.36 4.49
C PRO A 114 -28.86 -4.20 5.59
N ILE A 115 -28.78 -5.53 5.40
CA ILE A 115 -28.21 -6.46 6.38
C ILE A 115 -27.00 -7.25 5.88
N HIS A 116 -26.79 -7.38 4.57
CA HIS A 116 -25.60 -8.06 4.00
C HIS A 116 -24.98 -7.28 2.85
N SER A 117 -23.65 -7.21 2.81
CA SER A 117 -22.89 -6.56 1.74
C SER A 117 -22.70 -7.48 0.52
N TRP A 118 -22.66 -6.88 -0.68
CA TRP A 118 -22.19 -7.54 -1.91
C TRP A 118 -20.83 -8.23 -1.73
N ARG A 119 -19.96 -7.68 -0.87
CA ARG A 119 -18.64 -8.25 -0.57
C ARG A 119 -18.75 -9.67 -0.02
N VAL A 120 -19.73 -9.93 0.85
CA VAL A 120 -19.95 -11.28 1.39
C VAL A 120 -20.48 -12.22 0.30
N LEU A 121 -21.37 -11.72 -0.57
CA LEU A 121 -21.97 -12.52 -1.65
C LEU A 121 -20.95 -13.06 -2.66
N ILE A 122 -19.86 -12.33 -2.90
CA ILE A 122 -18.85 -12.74 -3.89
C ILE A 122 -17.77 -13.67 -3.34
N LEU A 123 -17.69 -13.90 -2.02
CA LEU A 123 -16.66 -14.75 -1.41
C LEU A 123 -16.52 -16.15 -2.05
N PRO A 124 -17.61 -16.88 -2.36
CA PRO A 124 -17.51 -18.20 -2.99
C PRO A 124 -16.88 -18.17 -4.38
N TYR A 125 -16.93 -17.01 -5.05
CA TYR A 125 -16.42 -16.77 -6.39
C TYR A 125 -15.01 -16.15 -6.39
N ALA A 126 -14.45 -15.91 -5.20
CA ALA A 126 -13.14 -15.34 -4.95
C ALA A 126 -12.23 -16.27 -4.13
N GLU A 127 -12.46 -17.59 -4.21
CA GLU A 127 -11.73 -18.62 -3.44
C GLU A 127 -11.86 -18.50 -1.89
N GLU A 128 -12.87 -17.80 -1.40
CA GLU A 128 -13.13 -17.59 0.04
C GLU A 128 -14.37 -18.35 0.53
N LYS A 129 -14.68 -19.50 -0.09
CA LYS A 129 -15.85 -20.34 0.27
C LYS A 129 -15.82 -20.78 1.74
N ALA A 130 -14.65 -21.04 2.30
CA ALA A 130 -14.50 -21.41 3.71
C ALA A 130 -14.92 -20.28 4.66
N LEU A 131 -14.63 -19.02 4.31
CA LEU A 131 -15.07 -17.86 5.07
C LEU A 131 -16.58 -17.62 4.88
N TYR A 132 -17.08 -17.75 3.65
CA TYR A 132 -18.50 -17.66 3.34
C TYR A 132 -19.35 -18.61 4.19
N ASN A 133 -18.92 -19.87 4.33
CA ASN A 133 -19.63 -20.87 5.12
C ASN A 133 -19.69 -20.56 6.63
N LYS A 134 -18.79 -19.70 7.14
CA LYS A 134 -18.82 -19.23 8.54
C LYS A 134 -19.80 -18.08 8.74
N TYR A 135 -20.13 -17.34 7.68
CA TYR A 135 -21.01 -16.18 7.74
C TYR A 135 -22.47 -16.62 7.92
N ARG A 136 -23.21 -15.91 8.78
CA ARG A 136 -24.60 -16.18 9.11
C ARG A 136 -25.51 -15.20 8.36
N PHE A 137 -26.30 -15.71 7.42
CA PHE A 137 -27.26 -14.92 6.65
C PHE A 137 -28.62 -14.73 7.35
N ASP A 138 -28.82 -15.36 8.50
CA ASP A 138 -30.01 -15.24 9.35
C ASP A 138 -29.88 -14.14 10.42
N GLU A 139 -28.77 -13.41 10.44
CA GLU A 139 -28.52 -12.27 11.33
C GLU A 139 -27.83 -11.14 10.56
N PRO A 140 -27.91 -9.88 11.02
CA PRO A 140 -27.25 -8.78 10.30
C PRO A 140 -25.72 -8.89 10.31
N TRP A 141 -25.06 -8.11 9.46
CA TRP A 141 -23.60 -8.07 9.32
C TRP A 141 -22.83 -7.73 10.61
N ASP A 142 -23.48 -7.08 11.57
CA ASP A 142 -23.00 -6.73 12.91
C ASP A 142 -23.59 -7.63 14.01
N GLY A 143 -24.26 -8.72 13.62
CA GLY A 143 -24.77 -9.75 14.52
C GLY A 143 -23.67 -10.47 15.31
N PRO A 144 -24.04 -11.18 16.39
CA PRO A 144 -23.11 -11.75 17.35
C PRO A 144 -22.15 -12.80 16.77
N ASN A 145 -22.46 -13.42 15.63
CA ASN A 145 -21.58 -14.35 14.93
C ASN A 145 -20.77 -13.64 13.85
N ASN A 146 -21.39 -12.76 13.07
CA ASN A 146 -20.75 -12.06 11.96
C ASN A 146 -19.69 -11.04 12.41
N LEU A 147 -19.86 -10.39 13.56
CA LEU A 147 -18.85 -9.47 14.11
C LEU A 147 -17.51 -10.15 14.41
N LYS A 148 -17.52 -11.46 14.69
CA LYS A 148 -16.30 -12.26 14.94
C LYS A 148 -15.49 -12.50 13.66
N LEU A 149 -16.06 -12.19 12.49
CA LEU A 149 -15.43 -12.36 11.18
C LEU A 149 -14.78 -11.07 10.67
N TRP A 150 -14.93 -9.93 11.36
CA TRP A 150 -14.37 -8.65 10.91
C TRP A 150 -12.85 -8.70 10.77
N ASP A 151 -12.16 -9.37 11.70
CA ASP A 151 -10.70 -9.56 11.66
C ASP A 151 -10.23 -10.60 10.64
N GLN A 152 -11.15 -11.34 10.02
CA GLN A 152 -10.88 -12.32 8.96
C GLN A 152 -11.10 -11.72 7.56
N MET A 153 -10.94 -10.40 7.40
CA MET A 153 -11.10 -9.73 6.11
C MET A 153 -10.18 -10.35 5.04
N PRO A 154 -10.71 -10.82 3.90
CA PRO A 154 -9.90 -11.31 2.80
C PRO A 154 -8.86 -10.30 2.32
N SER A 155 -7.66 -10.79 2.01
CA SER A 155 -6.54 -9.92 1.65
C SER A 155 -6.76 -9.11 0.36
N PHE A 156 -7.65 -9.58 -0.52
CA PHE A 156 -7.99 -8.84 -1.75
C PHE A 156 -8.92 -7.64 -1.49
N TYR A 157 -9.55 -7.52 -0.32
CA TYR A 157 -10.22 -6.28 0.10
C TYR A 157 -9.27 -5.25 0.71
N ALA A 158 -8.02 -5.63 1.01
CA ALA A 158 -7.02 -4.72 1.56
C ALA A 158 -6.02 -4.31 0.48
N CYS A 159 -5.96 -3.02 0.13
CA CYS A 159 -4.83 -2.51 -0.66
C CYS A 159 -3.60 -2.35 0.27
N PRO A 160 -2.45 -2.97 -0.06
CA PRO A 160 -1.24 -2.84 0.76
C PRO A 160 -0.78 -1.40 0.98
N GLY A 161 -1.08 -0.46 0.07
CA GLY A 161 -0.80 0.97 0.29
C GLY A 161 -1.55 1.55 1.50
N CYS A 162 -2.81 1.16 1.69
CA CYS A 162 -3.60 1.53 2.87
C CYS A 162 -3.05 0.90 4.16
N GLU A 163 -2.62 -0.36 4.09
CA GLU A 163 -2.00 -1.05 5.24
C GLU A 163 -0.66 -0.43 5.65
N GLN A 164 0.17 -0.05 4.69
CA GLN A 164 1.43 0.65 4.94
C GLN A 164 1.19 2.01 5.61
N CYS A 165 0.18 2.77 5.16
CA CYS A 165 -0.21 4.01 5.82
C CYS A 165 -0.61 3.80 7.29
N ARG A 166 -1.38 2.75 7.59
CA ARG A 166 -1.82 2.43 8.97
C ARG A 166 -0.68 2.17 9.95
N ARG A 167 0.45 1.64 9.48
CA ARG A 167 1.59 1.24 10.34
C ARG A 167 2.52 2.38 10.73
N LEU A 168 2.33 3.58 10.18
CA LEU A 168 3.25 4.70 10.39
C LEU A 168 2.87 5.52 11.63
N LYS A 169 3.87 5.86 12.45
CA LYS A 169 3.68 6.61 13.70
C LYS A 169 3.32 8.09 13.46
N ALA A 170 3.93 8.73 12.48
CA ALA A 170 3.57 10.07 12.03
C ALA A 170 2.51 9.94 10.93
N LYS A 171 1.24 10.22 11.24
CA LYS A 171 0.11 10.08 10.32
C LYS A 171 -0.28 11.45 9.77
N PRO A 172 -0.06 11.73 8.48
CA PRO A 172 -0.57 12.94 7.84
C PRO A 172 -2.03 12.82 7.35
N PHE A 173 -2.67 11.65 7.48
CA PHE A 173 -4.00 11.34 6.94
C PHE A 173 -4.84 10.51 7.92
N GLY A 174 -6.18 10.57 7.80
CA GLY A 174 -7.13 9.86 8.66
C GLY A 174 -7.01 8.33 8.61
N GLU A 175 -7.44 7.65 9.68
CA GLU A 175 -7.29 6.20 9.85
C GLU A 175 -8.53 5.43 9.39
N THR A 176 -8.37 4.56 8.40
CA THR A 176 -9.35 3.48 8.14
C THR A 176 -9.07 2.30 9.08
N PRO A 177 -10.09 1.69 9.71
CA PRO A 177 -9.91 0.52 10.54
C PRO A 177 -9.37 -0.69 9.78
N ARG A 178 -8.79 -1.67 10.49
CA ARG A 178 -8.13 -2.81 9.81
C ARG A 178 -9.06 -3.73 9.06
N TYR A 179 -10.31 -3.77 9.50
CA TYR A 179 -11.40 -4.54 8.94
C TYR A 179 -12.18 -3.79 7.84
N ALA A 180 -11.80 -2.55 7.52
CA ALA A 180 -12.47 -1.76 6.50
C ALA A 180 -11.90 -2.06 5.11
N SER A 181 -12.80 -2.27 4.13
CA SER A 181 -12.42 -2.52 2.74
C SER A 181 -11.77 -1.29 2.12
N SER A 182 -10.74 -1.54 1.31
CA SER A 182 -10.08 -0.57 0.45
C SER A 182 -10.84 -0.25 -0.83
N TYR A 183 -11.84 -1.06 -1.15
CA TYR A 183 -12.57 -1.04 -2.42
C TYR A 183 -14.07 -0.95 -2.15
N VAL A 184 -14.75 -0.07 -2.88
CA VAL A 184 -16.15 0.30 -2.71
C VAL A 184 -16.89 0.35 -4.04
N ALA A 185 -18.16 -0.02 -4.01
CA ALA A 185 -19.10 0.24 -5.09
C ALA A 185 -19.54 1.72 -5.05
N VAL A 186 -20.12 2.18 -6.16
CA VAL A 186 -20.84 3.46 -6.20
C VAL A 186 -22.31 3.17 -6.41
N VAL A 187 -23.11 3.36 -5.37
CA VAL A 187 -24.54 3.05 -5.33
C VAL A 187 -25.35 4.22 -5.86
N GLY A 188 -26.18 3.96 -6.85
CA GLY A 188 -27.07 4.94 -7.46
C GLY A 188 -27.86 4.33 -8.61
N GLU A 189 -29.05 4.85 -8.89
CA GLU A 189 -29.97 4.25 -9.87
C GLU A 189 -29.34 4.13 -11.27
N GLU A 190 -28.52 5.09 -11.64
CA GLU A 190 -27.85 5.17 -12.95
C GLU A 190 -26.49 4.48 -12.99
N THR A 191 -26.01 3.90 -11.88
CA THR A 191 -24.68 3.28 -11.81
C THR A 191 -24.75 1.77 -12.07
N ALA A 192 -23.58 1.12 -12.10
CA ALA A 192 -23.49 -0.34 -12.10
C ALA A 192 -24.14 -1.00 -10.86
N TRP A 193 -24.42 -0.22 -9.81
CA TRP A 193 -24.98 -0.67 -8.53
C TRP A 193 -26.25 0.12 -8.16
N PRO A 194 -27.39 -0.14 -8.82
CA PRO A 194 -28.66 0.48 -8.46
C PRO A 194 -29.09 0.03 -7.06
N ALA A 195 -29.77 0.93 -6.35
CA ALA A 195 -30.27 0.63 -5.03
C ALA A 195 -31.41 -0.40 -5.12
N GLY A 196 -31.34 -1.46 -4.32
CA GLY A 196 -32.44 -2.43 -4.19
C GLY A 196 -32.71 -3.33 -5.39
N ARG A 197 -31.88 -3.31 -6.45
CA ARG A 197 -32.00 -4.24 -7.59
C ARG A 197 -30.65 -4.72 -8.09
N GLN A 198 -30.66 -5.77 -8.88
CA GLN A 198 -29.46 -6.31 -9.55
C GLN A 198 -29.31 -5.72 -10.96
N ARG A 199 -28.08 -5.70 -11.47
CA ARG A 199 -27.77 -5.36 -12.86
C ARG A 199 -27.27 -6.58 -13.61
N LYS A 200 -27.66 -6.68 -14.87
CA LYS A 200 -27.13 -7.71 -15.78
C LYS A 200 -25.92 -7.17 -16.52
N TRP A 201 -25.08 -8.07 -17.03
CA TRP A 201 -24.03 -7.70 -17.98
C TRP A 201 -24.53 -6.83 -19.13
N SER A 202 -25.67 -7.21 -19.70
CA SER A 202 -26.31 -6.51 -20.82
C SER A 202 -26.68 -5.06 -20.52
N ASP A 203 -26.90 -4.72 -19.25
CA ASP A 203 -27.28 -3.37 -18.84
C ASP A 203 -26.11 -2.39 -18.92
N LEU A 204 -24.87 -2.89 -18.99
CA LEU A 204 -23.65 -2.08 -19.08
C LEU A 204 -23.24 -1.78 -20.54
N LEU A 205 -23.92 -2.38 -21.51
CA LEU A 205 -23.60 -2.23 -22.93
C LEU A 205 -23.80 -0.81 -23.50
N PRO A 206 -24.76 0.02 -23.03
CA PRO A 206 -24.95 1.37 -23.59
C PRO A 206 -23.74 2.30 -23.40
N ALA A 207 -23.15 2.34 -22.19
CA ALA A 207 -21.88 3.04 -21.95
C ALA A 207 -20.66 2.30 -22.53
N GLY A 208 -20.76 0.98 -22.63
CA GLY A 208 -19.63 0.09 -22.81
C GLY A 208 -19.12 -0.43 -21.46
N PRO A 209 -18.96 -1.76 -21.29
CA PRO A 209 -18.48 -2.31 -20.02
C PRO A 209 -17.08 -1.84 -19.62
N SER A 210 -16.21 -1.46 -20.57
CA SER A 210 -14.88 -0.92 -20.28
C SER A 210 -14.90 0.51 -19.74
N GLU A 211 -16.00 1.23 -19.94
CA GLU A 211 -16.16 2.64 -19.54
C GLU A 211 -17.02 2.79 -18.28
N THR A 212 -17.76 1.74 -17.91
CA THR A 212 -18.61 1.76 -16.71
C THR A 212 -17.83 1.35 -15.47
N LEU A 213 -17.73 2.26 -14.49
CA LEU A 213 -17.15 1.96 -13.18
C LEU A 213 -18.02 0.97 -12.39
N GLN A 214 -17.41 -0.14 -11.97
CA GLN A 214 -18.02 -1.06 -11.00
C GLN A 214 -17.51 -0.80 -9.59
N VAL A 215 -16.20 -0.83 -9.38
CA VAL A 215 -15.61 -0.76 -8.03
C VAL A 215 -14.46 0.22 -8.05
N MET A 216 -14.37 1.10 -7.05
CA MET A 216 -13.28 2.06 -6.92
C MET A 216 -12.57 1.93 -5.59
N GLU A 217 -11.31 2.33 -5.58
CA GLU A 217 -10.53 2.45 -4.37
C GLU A 217 -10.98 3.65 -3.53
N TYR A 218 -11.18 3.45 -2.23
CA TYR A 218 -11.59 4.49 -1.31
C TYR A 218 -10.84 4.40 0.01
N SER A 219 -10.45 5.56 0.56
CA SER A 219 -9.65 5.68 1.78
C SER A 219 -10.43 6.23 2.97
N GLY A 220 -11.73 6.54 2.80
CA GLY A 220 -12.56 7.08 3.89
C GLY A 220 -13.40 6.02 4.60
N MET A 221 -13.28 4.74 4.23
CA MET A 221 -14.15 3.70 4.77
C MET A 221 -13.84 3.41 6.24
N THR A 222 -14.85 3.54 7.10
CA THR A 222 -14.74 3.30 8.54
C THR A 222 -15.51 2.07 9.01
N THR A 223 -16.42 1.54 8.19
CA THR A 223 -17.20 0.35 8.51
C THR A 223 -16.46 -0.93 8.09
N PRO A 224 -16.75 -2.08 8.74
CA PRO A 224 -16.14 -3.35 8.39
C PRO A 224 -16.57 -3.82 7.01
N TRP A 225 -15.75 -4.67 6.39
CA TRP A 225 -15.97 -5.22 5.05
C TRP A 225 -17.26 -6.03 4.91
N THR A 226 -17.85 -6.50 6.01
CA THR A 226 -19.15 -7.17 6.01
C THR A 226 -20.33 -6.19 5.94
N ALA A 227 -20.10 -4.92 6.26
CA ALA A 227 -21.14 -3.90 6.30
C ALA A 227 -21.60 -3.52 4.88
N PRO A 228 -22.92 -3.41 4.64
CA PRO A 228 -23.51 -2.99 3.36
C PRO A 228 -23.41 -1.47 3.17
N VAL A 229 -22.22 -0.91 3.33
CA VAL A 229 -21.95 0.53 3.21
C VAL A 229 -20.94 0.76 2.09
N ASP A 230 -21.32 1.64 1.18
CA ASP A 230 -20.58 2.00 -0.04
C ASP A 230 -20.84 3.49 -0.35
N LEU A 231 -20.16 4.03 -1.36
CA LEU A 231 -20.35 5.44 -1.72
C LEU A 231 -21.68 5.63 -2.44
N THR A 232 -22.41 6.69 -2.10
CA THR A 232 -23.49 7.17 -2.96
C THR A 232 -22.91 7.80 -4.23
N TYR A 233 -23.71 7.87 -5.30
CA TYR A 233 -23.36 8.59 -6.52
C TYR A 233 -22.88 10.03 -6.26
N ALA A 234 -23.55 10.76 -5.37
CA ALA A 234 -23.19 12.13 -5.03
C ALA A 234 -21.82 12.24 -4.35
N GLU A 235 -21.54 11.33 -3.40
CA GLU A 235 -20.23 11.25 -2.73
C GLU A 235 -19.13 10.87 -3.72
N ALA A 236 -19.37 9.87 -4.58
CA ALA A 236 -18.40 9.46 -5.60
C ALA A 236 -18.12 10.58 -6.61
N LEU A 237 -19.15 11.33 -7.04
CA LEU A 237 -18.98 12.48 -7.92
C LEU A 237 -18.15 13.58 -7.25
N ALA A 238 -18.42 13.90 -5.98
CA ALA A 238 -17.63 14.85 -5.20
C ALA A 238 -16.17 14.38 -5.07
N GLU A 239 -15.99 13.09 -4.82
CA GLU A 239 -14.68 12.44 -4.69
C GLU A 239 -13.89 12.38 -5.99
N LEU A 240 -14.52 12.34 -7.17
CA LEU A 240 -13.82 12.33 -8.46
C LEU A 240 -13.52 13.74 -8.99
N THR A 241 -14.39 14.71 -8.68
CA THR A 241 -14.26 16.10 -9.14
C THR A 241 -13.42 16.97 -8.22
N ALA A 242 -13.15 16.53 -6.99
CA ALA A 242 -12.27 17.25 -6.07
C ALA A 242 -10.85 17.37 -6.64
N ALA A 243 -10.30 18.59 -6.66
CA ALA A 243 -8.91 18.85 -7.09
C ALA A 243 -7.85 18.08 -6.24
N GLY A 244 -8.25 17.62 -5.05
CA GLY A 244 -7.45 16.79 -4.15
C GLY A 244 -7.84 15.32 -4.12
N ALA A 245 -8.71 14.85 -5.02
CA ALA A 245 -9.15 13.47 -5.15
C ALA A 245 -7.97 12.52 -5.33
N LYS A 246 -7.73 11.65 -4.34
CA LYS A 246 -6.52 10.84 -4.27
C LYS A 246 -6.84 9.41 -3.88
N GLY A 247 -6.12 8.47 -4.49
CA GLY A 247 -6.08 7.08 -4.08
C GLY A 247 -5.19 6.87 -2.86
N HIS A 248 -4.92 5.60 -2.55
CA HIS A 248 -4.12 5.19 -1.40
C HIS A 248 -2.67 5.61 -1.52
N ILE A 249 -1.99 5.70 -0.38
CA ILE A 249 -0.63 6.22 -0.29
C ILE A 249 0.38 5.11 -0.58
N ASN A 250 1.45 5.44 -1.30
CA ASN A 250 2.65 4.61 -1.37
C ASN A 250 3.67 5.11 -0.35
N VAL A 251 4.33 4.16 0.30
CA VAL A 251 5.35 4.45 1.32
C VAL A 251 6.66 3.84 0.87
N THR A 252 7.68 4.67 0.70
CA THR A 252 9.07 4.27 0.46
C THR A 252 9.82 4.43 1.76
N GLU A 253 10.23 3.34 2.38
CA GLU A 253 11.13 3.39 3.53
C GLU A 253 12.56 3.12 3.07
N ASN A 254 13.37 4.16 3.10
CA ASN A 254 14.82 4.10 2.96
C ASN A 254 15.47 4.12 4.35
N PHE A 255 16.79 3.97 4.38
CA PHE A 255 17.54 3.99 5.63
C PHE A 255 17.34 5.31 6.39
N PHE A 256 17.57 6.47 5.76
CA PHE A 256 17.41 7.77 6.44
C PHE A 256 16.05 8.43 6.24
N THR A 257 15.27 8.00 5.26
CA THR A 257 14.08 8.72 4.85
C THR A 257 12.90 7.78 4.65
N THR A 258 11.71 8.25 5.01
CA THR A 258 10.46 7.69 4.51
C THR A 258 9.80 8.69 3.59
N THR A 259 9.58 8.30 2.34
CA THR A 259 8.88 9.11 1.35
C THR A 259 7.46 8.60 1.16
N PHE A 260 6.50 9.52 1.12
CA PHE A 260 5.07 9.25 0.96
C PHE A 260 4.63 9.84 -0.36
N SER A 261 3.95 9.08 -1.22
CA SER A 261 3.35 9.63 -2.44
C SER A 261 1.88 9.22 -2.54
N GLN A 262 1.02 10.19 -2.85
CA GLN A 262 -0.39 9.95 -3.14
C GLN A 262 -0.54 9.69 -4.64
N ARG A 263 -1.21 8.59 -5.01
CA ARG A 263 -1.46 8.21 -6.41
C ARG A 263 -2.88 8.55 -6.84
N ALA A 264 -3.09 8.50 -8.16
CA ALA A 264 -4.40 8.43 -8.78
C ALA A 264 -5.23 7.28 -8.19
N ARG A 265 -6.55 7.43 -8.20
CA ARG A 265 -7.46 6.44 -7.64
C ARG A 265 -7.56 5.25 -8.59
N LEU A 266 -7.50 4.04 -8.06
CA LEU A 266 -7.69 2.84 -8.88
C LEU A 266 -9.19 2.54 -9.01
N ALA A 267 -9.67 2.28 -10.23
CA ALA A 267 -11.03 1.86 -10.52
C ALA A 267 -11.03 0.57 -11.35
N GLY A 268 -12.08 -0.23 -11.14
CA GLY A 268 -12.37 -1.49 -11.80
C GLY A 268 -13.66 -1.32 -12.58
N PHE A 269 -13.62 -1.75 -13.84
CA PHE A 269 -14.67 -1.51 -14.81
C PHE A 269 -15.51 -2.75 -15.04
N GLY A 270 -16.63 -2.59 -15.74
CA GLY A 270 -17.52 -3.66 -16.13
C GLY A 270 -16.80 -4.83 -16.76
N ASP A 271 -15.89 -4.60 -17.70
CA ASP A 271 -15.07 -5.64 -18.38
C ASP A 271 -13.99 -6.31 -17.53
N GLY A 272 -13.88 -5.95 -16.25
CA GLY A 272 -12.86 -6.45 -15.35
C GLY A 272 -11.47 -5.84 -15.55
N ARG A 273 -11.33 -4.85 -16.44
CA ARG A 273 -10.14 -4.00 -16.50
C ARG A 273 -10.04 -3.18 -15.21
N SER A 274 -8.81 -2.88 -14.82
CA SER A 274 -8.51 -1.87 -13.81
C SER A 274 -7.76 -0.70 -14.44
N ALA A 275 -8.12 0.53 -14.14
CA ALA A 275 -7.39 1.73 -14.57
C ALA A 275 -7.24 2.75 -13.44
N TYR A 276 -6.29 3.67 -13.61
CA TYR A 276 -6.10 4.78 -12.69
C TYR A 276 -6.89 6.00 -13.18
N LEU A 277 -7.76 6.51 -12.33
CA LEU A 277 -8.52 7.73 -12.54
C LEU A 277 -7.77 8.94 -11.99
N PRO A 278 -7.49 9.97 -12.81
CA PRO A 278 -6.91 11.21 -12.32
C PRO A 278 -7.91 11.90 -11.38
N GLY A 279 -7.39 12.69 -10.45
CA GLY A 279 -8.23 13.55 -9.60
C GLY A 279 -8.61 14.84 -10.33
N GLY A 280 -9.67 15.49 -9.87
CA GLY A 280 -10.10 16.78 -10.44
C GLY A 280 -10.79 16.66 -11.80
N LEU A 281 -11.46 15.54 -12.06
CA LEU A 281 -12.23 15.34 -13.28
C LEU A 281 -13.30 16.44 -13.44
N SER A 282 -13.62 16.78 -14.68
CA SER A 282 -14.82 17.58 -14.96
C SER A 282 -16.05 16.82 -14.49
N LYS A 283 -17.12 17.55 -14.12
CA LYS A 283 -18.38 16.90 -13.72
C LYS A 283 -18.92 16.00 -14.84
N ALA A 284 -18.77 16.38 -16.11
CA ALA A 284 -19.20 15.57 -17.24
C ALA A 284 -18.41 14.25 -17.34
N ALA A 285 -17.07 14.31 -17.29
CA ALA A 285 -16.22 13.12 -17.34
C ALA A 285 -16.47 12.18 -16.15
N ALA A 286 -16.60 12.73 -14.94
CA ALA A 286 -16.93 11.94 -13.76
C ALA A 286 -18.32 11.28 -13.88
N ARG A 287 -19.31 11.97 -14.45
CA ARG A 287 -20.64 11.39 -14.73
C ARG A 287 -20.57 10.24 -15.72
N GLY A 288 -19.88 10.43 -16.86
CA GLY A 288 -19.77 9.40 -17.89
C GLY A 288 -19.16 8.10 -17.38
N ILE A 289 -18.18 8.18 -16.47
CA ILE A 289 -17.55 7.00 -15.85
C ILE A 289 -18.48 6.34 -14.81
N LEU A 290 -19.26 7.13 -14.08
CA LEU A 290 -20.11 6.63 -12.98
C LEU A 290 -21.44 6.03 -13.45
N THR A 291 -21.91 6.35 -14.67
CA THR A 291 -23.23 5.93 -15.16
C THR A 291 -23.16 4.86 -16.24
N ILE A 292 -24.20 4.01 -16.31
CA ILE A 292 -24.33 2.95 -17.34
C ILE A 292 -24.88 3.45 -18.66
N ALA A 293 -25.43 4.67 -18.69
CA ALA A 293 -25.98 5.29 -19.89
C ALA A 293 -24.87 5.75 -20.85
N GLY A 294 -23.65 5.94 -20.33
CA GLY A 294 -22.61 6.70 -21.00
C GLY A 294 -22.91 8.19 -20.87
N GLY A 295 -21.86 9.02 -20.80
CA GLY A 295 -22.00 10.48 -20.73
C GLY A 295 -21.40 11.13 -21.97
N ASP A 296 -22.08 12.17 -22.44
CA ASP A 296 -21.82 13.02 -23.62
C ASP A 296 -20.33 13.19 -23.96
N GLU A 297 -20.01 13.20 -25.26
CA GLU A 297 -18.68 13.38 -25.86
C GLU A 297 -17.69 14.03 -24.89
N VAL A 298 -16.78 13.19 -24.38
CA VAL A 298 -15.64 13.66 -23.61
C VAL A 298 -14.87 14.55 -24.56
N ASP A 299 -14.90 15.86 -24.31
CA ASP A 299 -14.07 16.83 -25.03
C ASP A 299 -12.65 16.26 -25.08
N ASP A 300 -12.17 15.97 -26.28
CA ASP A 300 -10.96 15.17 -26.61
C ASP A 300 -9.65 15.82 -26.08
N ASP A 301 -9.76 16.91 -25.34
CA ASP A 301 -8.69 17.56 -24.59
C ASP A 301 -8.24 16.76 -23.34
N ALA A 302 -8.97 15.70 -22.97
CA ALA A 302 -8.50 14.71 -21.99
C ALA A 302 -7.48 13.77 -22.64
N GLY A 303 -6.32 14.34 -22.96
CA GLY A 303 -5.21 13.67 -23.64
C GLY A 303 -5.00 12.24 -23.18
N GLU A 304 -4.89 11.36 -24.17
CA GLU A 304 -4.29 10.02 -24.16
C GLU A 304 -3.84 9.60 -22.75
N TRP A 305 -4.57 8.67 -22.11
CA TRP A 305 -4.42 8.17 -20.73
C TRP A 305 -3.02 7.59 -20.41
N THR A 306 -1.99 8.43 -20.50
CA THR A 306 -0.57 8.10 -20.48
C THR A 306 0.06 8.75 -19.27
N GLY A 307 -0.30 8.27 -18.08
CA GLY A 307 0.59 8.31 -16.90
C GLY A 307 1.12 9.67 -16.42
N ALA A 308 0.60 10.81 -16.89
CA ALA A 308 1.17 12.12 -16.63
C ALA A 308 0.46 12.84 -15.46
N GLU A 309 1.22 13.02 -14.38
CA GLU A 309 1.17 14.20 -13.50
C GLU A 309 -0.12 14.50 -12.72
N ALA A 310 -0.69 13.51 -12.02
CA ALA A 310 -1.30 13.86 -10.74
C ALA A 310 -0.17 14.33 -9.81
N LYS A 311 -0.10 15.64 -9.48
CA LYS A 311 0.86 16.24 -8.54
C LYS A 311 0.86 15.47 -7.21
N SER A 312 1.66 14.41 -7.15
CA SER A 312 1.76 13.58 -5.97
C SER A 312 2.39 14.43 -4.88
N ARG A 313 1.71 14.59 -3.73
CA ARG A 313 2.32 15.26 -2.58
C ARG A 313 3.37 14.31 -2.04
N ILE A 314 4.61 14.51 -2.49
CA ILE A 314 5.77 13.78 -2.00
C ILE A 314 6.16 14.40 -0.67
N VAL A 315 5.79 13.75 0.43
CA VAL A 315 6.29 14.12 1.77
C VAL A 315 7.47 13.23 2.06
N THR A 316 8.60 13.79 2.49
CA THR A 316 9.75 13.00 2.94
C THR A 316 10.01 13.30 4.41
N VAL A 317 9.95 12.27 5.24
CA VAL A 317 10.29 12.33 6.66
C VAL A 317 11.69 11.79 6.84
N VAL A 318 12.55 12.53 7.55
CA VAL A 318 13.92 12.11 7.86
C VAL A 318 13.95 11.44 9.23
N HIS A 319 14.54 10.25 9.30
CA HIS A 319 14.76 9.47 10.52
C HIS A 319 16.05 9.93 11.21
N TYR A 320 15.96 11.04 11.94
CA TYR A 320 17.12 11.63 12.62
C TYR A 320 17.76 10.71 13.65
N ASP A 321 16.99 9.83 14.28
CA ASP A 321 17.49 8.74 15.14
C ASP A 321 18.52 7.87 14.41
N ARG A 322 18.22 7.47 13.17
CA ARG A 322 19.14 6.68 12.32
C ARG A 322 20.33 7.50 11.84
N VAL A 323 20.14 8.80 11.59
CA VAL A 323 21.24 9.73 11.26
C VAL A 323 22.23 9.84 12.42
N TYR A 324 21.74 10.09 13.64
CA TYR A 324 22.59 10.20 14.83
C TYR A 324 23.28 8.88 15.18
N ALA A 325 22.58 7.75 15.03
CA ALA A 325 23.16 6.42 15.23
C ALA A 325 24.32 6.15 14.24
N LEU A 326 24.18 6.54 12.97
CA LEU A 326 25.27 6.44 12.01
C LEU A 326 26.45 7.35 12.36
N LEU A 327 26.19 8.61 12.72
CA LEU A 327 27.25 9.54 13.12
C LEU A 327 28.03 9.03 14.33
N ALA A 328 27.34 8.49 15.33
CA ALA A 328 27.95 7.85 16.48
C ALA A 328 28.78 6.63 16.07
N PHE A 329 28.25 5.78 15.20
CA PHE A 329 28.96 4.62 14.66
C PHE A 329 30.26 5.01 13.93
N VAL A 330 30.21 6.00 13.04
CA VAL A 330 31.39 6.52 12.33
C VAL A 330 32.40 7.13 13.29
N GLY A 331 31.94 7.88 14.29
CA GLY A 331 32.80 8.45 15.33
C GLY A 331 33.55 7.39 16.13
N VAL A 332 32.87 6.30 16.52
CA VAL A 332 33.51 5.15 17.16
C VAL A 332 34.44 4.46 16.16
N ALA A 333 34.00 4.13 14.94
CA ALA A 333 34.84 3.46 13.94
C ALA A 333 36.16 4.21 13.66
N LEU A 334 36.15 5.54 13.59
CA LEU A 334 37.34 6.33 13.27
C LEU A 334 38.22 6.67 14.49
N TRP A 335 37.75 6.43 15.71
CA TRP A 335 38.46 6.78 16.96
C TRP A 335 39.92 6.30 17.03
N PRO A 336 40.28 5.07 16.60
CA PRO A 336 41.66 4.60 16.63
C PRO A 336 42.57 5.37 15.66
N GLY A 337 42.07 5.79 14.49
CA GLY A 337 42.82 6.51 13.47
C GLY A 337 43.22 7.92 13.92
N VAL A 338 42.30 8.63 14.58
CA VAL A 338 42.55 9.99 15.12
C VAL A 338 43.67 9.99 16.18
N ARG A 339 43.78 8.92 16.98
CA ARG A 339 44.84 8.79 18.00
C ARG A 339 46.22 8.47 17.42
N MET A 340 46.29 7.83 16.25
CA MET A 340 47.56 7.59 15.55
C MET A 340 48.09 8.87 14.91
N TRP A 341 47.22 9.71 14.34
CA TRP A 341 47.61 10.98 13.72
C TRP A 341 48.11 12.05 14.70
N ARG A 342 47.65 12.03 15.97
CA ARG A 342 48.14 12.93 17.02
C ARG A 342 49.51 12.55 17.60
N ARG A 343 50.09 11.42 17.19
CA ARG A 343 51.37 10.89 17.69
C ARG A 343 52.48 10.86 16.62
N ALA A 344 52.18 11.32 15.41
CA ALA A 344 53.14 11.62 14.35
C ALA A 344 53.35 13.14 14.31
#